data_AF-A0A0Q9M8M1-F1
#
_entry.id   AF-A0A0Q9M8M1-F1
#
_cell.length_a   1.000
_cell.length_b   1.000
_cell.length_c   1.000
_cell.angle_alpha   90.00
_cell.angle_beta   90.00
_cell.angle_gamma   90.00
#
_symmetry.space_group_name_H-M   'P 1'
#
loop_
_entity.id
_entity.type
_entity.pdbx_description
1 polymer ?
#
loop_
_entity_poly.entity_id
_entity_poly.type
_entity_poly.pdbx_seq_one_letter_code
_entity_poly.pdbx_strand_id
1 'polypeptide(L)'
;MRTLPPSLAGQVGHGHPWARRAVRLATSTLPRGPVRDRYRAELLAELDPLTVSAQAKFATGVLASSLALRRAVSSHPSPTPVEVAMTTPRKPLLCRTNLHHDWESAHTPDGQRFVRCANCHKERGDGRTGMSGAGISIGGMG
;
A
#
# COMPACT_ATOMS: atom_id res chain seq x y z
N MET A 1 -42.01 27.39 -33.92
CA MET A 1 -41.95 26.45 -32.78
C MET A 1 -40.94 25.35 -33.13
N ARG A 2 -39.72 25.43 -32.59
CA ARG A 2 -38.66 24.42 -32.79
C ARG A 2 -38.79 23.39 -31.67
N THR A 3 -39.13 22.15 -32.02
CA THR A 3 -39.09 21.01 -31.13
C THR A 3 -37.63 20.66 -30.83
N LEU A 4 -37.25 20.75 -29.55
CA LEU A 4 -35.98 20.24 -29.05
C LEU A 4 -35.99 18.70 -29.10
N PRO A 5 -34.89 18.04 -29.51
CA PRO A 5 -34.76 16.60 -29.31
C PRO A 5 -34.69 16.28 -27.80
N PRO A 6 -35.22 15.13 -27.34
CA PRO A 6 -35.03 14.68 -25.97
C PRO A 6 -33.54 14.36 -25.75
N SER A 7 -32.82 15.36 -25.25
CA SER A 7 -31.41 15.30 -24.92
C SER A 7 -31.22 14.55 -23.60
N LEU A 8 -30.64 13.35 -23.68
CA LEU A 8 -29.77 12.73 -22.67
C LEU A 8 -30.25 12.81 -21.21
N ALA A 9 -31.53 12.59 -20.96
CA ALA A 9 -32.03 12.35 -19.62
C ALA A 9 -31.62 10.94 -19.16
N GLY A 10 -30.61 10.89 -18.28
CA GLY A 10 -30.65 9.96 -17.16
C GLY A 10 -30.24 8.51 -17.42
N GLN A 11 -29.01 8.26 -17.87
CA GLN A 11 -28.27 7.09 -17.40
C GLN A 11 -27.30 7.54 -16.31
N VAL A 12 -27.85 7.79 -15.11
CA VAL A 12 -27.06 7.82 -13.88
C VAL A 12 -26.57 6.39 -13.67
N GLY A 13 -25.49 6.04 -14.36
CA GLY A 13 -24.99 4.69 -14.43
C GLY A 13 -24.35 4.33 -13.10
N HIS A 14 -24.91 3.33 -12.42
CA HIS A 14 -24.28 2.70 -11.26
C HIS A 14 -22.78 2.52 -11.53
N GLY A 15 -21.95 3.23 -10.76
CA GLY A 15 -20.53 3.41 -11.05
C GLY A 15 -19.86 2.08 -11.37
N HIS A 16 -19.26 1.98 -12.56
CA HIS A 16 -18.76 0.70 -13.06
C HIS A 16 -17.72 0.16 -12.08
N PRO A 17 -17.85 -1.08 -11.57
CA PRO A 17 -16.99 -1.59 -10.50
C PRO A 17 -15.49 -1.51 -10.81
N TRP A 18 -15.10 -1.58 -12.09
CA TRP A 18 -13.71 -1.42 -12.50
C TRP A 18 -13.21 0.02 -12.32
N ALA A 19 -14.03 1.05 -12.60
CA ALA A 19 -13.64 2.45 -12.49
C ALA A 19 -13.35 2.83 -11.03
N ARG A 20 -14.18 2.32 -10.10
CA ARG A 20 -13.93 2.44 -8.65
C ARG A 20 -12.67 1.70 -8.22
N ARG A 21 -12.38 0.52 -8.80
CA ARG A 21 -11.13 -0.21 -8.54
C ARG A 21 -9.91 0.54 -9.07
N ALA A 22 -10.01 1.17 -10.25
CA ALA A 22 -8.96 2.00 -10.83
C ALA A 22 -8.61 3.19 -9.93
N VAL A 23 -9.60 3.94 -9.43
CA VAL A 23 -9.37 5.03 -8.46
C VAL A 23 -8.73 4.53 -7.16
N ARG A 24 -9.18 3.38 -6.64
CA ARG A 24 -8.57 2.75 -5.46
C ARG A 24 -7.12 2.35 -5.70
N LEU A 25 -6.80 1.84 -6.90
CA LEU A 25 -5.45 1.48 -7.29
C LEU A 25 -4.57 2.73 -7.43
N ALA A 26 -5.05 3.78 -8.11
CA ALA A 26 -4.32 5.04 -8.27
C ALA A 26 -3.95 5.65 -6.91
N THR A 27 -4.91 5.72 -5.99
CA THR A 27 -4.69 6.25 -4.62
C THR A 27 -3.84 5.34 -3.74
N SER A 28 -3.59 4.08 -4.12
CA SER A 28 -2.72 3.18 -3.36
C SER A 28 -1.23 3.54 -3.47
N THR A 29 -0.88 4.40 -4.44
CA THR A 29 0.47 4.94 -4.60
C THR A 29 0.83 5.96 -3.51
N LEU A 30 -0.18 6.59 -2.88
CA LEU A 30 0.00 7.52 -1.77
C LEU A 30 0.32 6.79 -0.46
N PRO A 31 1.11 7.40 0.44
CA PRO A 31 1.34 6.89 1.79
C PRO A 31 0.03 6.57 2.52
N ARG A 32 0.05 5.53 3.36
CA ARG A 32 -1.12 5.20 4.18
C ARG A 32 -1.37 6.33 5.18
N GLY A 33 -2.61 6.77 5.30
CA GLY A 33 -2.99 7.83 6.23
C GLY A 33 -4.29 8.52 5.83
N PRO A 34 -4.78 9.45 6.67
CA PRO A 34 -6.06 10.13 6.48
C PRO A 34 -6.11 10.94 5.17
N VAL A 35 -4.97 11.48 4.73
CA VAL A 35 -4.85 12.24 3.47
C VAL A 35 -5.17 11.38 2.25
N ARG A 36 -4.62 10.16 2.18
CA ARG A 36 -4.93 9.23 1.09
C ARG A 36 -6.41 8.85 1.07
N ASP A 37 -6.98 8.63 2.25
CA ASP A 37 -8.36 8.18 2.35
C ASP A 37 -9.34 9.31 1.98
N ARG A 38 -9.00 10.56 2.33
CA ARG A 38 -9.69 11.76 1.85
C ARG A 38 -9.65 11.90 0.33
N TYR A 39 -8.47 11.87 -0.29
CA TYR A 39 -8.35 11.95 -1.76
C TYR A 39 -9.08 10.81 -2.47
N ARG A 40 -9.08 9.61 -1.89
CA ARG A 40 -9.86 8.50 -2.43
C ARG A 40 -11.36 8.78 -2.37
N ALA A 41 -11.85 9.34 -1.26
CA ALA A 41 -13.26 9.67 -1.12
C ALA A 41 -13.68 10.75 -2.13
N GLU A 42 -12.87 11.81 -2.28
CA GLU A 42 -13.10 12.89 -3.24
C GLU A 42 -13.17 12.36 -4.69
N LEU A 43 -12.17 11.56 -5.12
CA LEU A 43 -12.16 10.98 -6.47
C LEU A 43 -13.31 9.99 -6.73
N LEU A 44 -13.78 9.28 -5.69
CA LEU A 44 -14.94 8.40 -5.82
C LEU A 44 -16.25 9.18 -5.89
N ALA A 45 -16.35 10.31 -5.17
CA ALA A 45 -17.50 11.21 -5.23
C ALA A 45 -17.60 11.90 -6.59
N GLU A 46 -16.47 12.32 -7.18
CA GLU A 46 -16.42 12.88 -8.54
C GLU A 46 -16.77 11.84 -9.62
N LEU A 47 -16.48 10.56 -9.38
CA LEU A 47 -16.78 9.48 -10.33
C LEU A 47 -18.29 9.15 -10.39
N ASP A 48 -18.99 9.24 -9.26
CA ASP A 48 -20.38 8.79 -9.10
C ASP A 48 -21.39 9.47 -10.05
N PRO A 49 -21.37 10.81 -10.26
CA PRO A 49 -22.33 11.47 -11.15
C PRO A 49 -21.99 11.32 -12.63
N LEU A 50 -20.82 10.77 -12.99
CA LEU A 50 -20.38 10.71 -14.39
C LEU A 50 -21.09 9.59 -15.17
N THR A 51 -21.29 9.81 -16.47
CA THR A 51 -21.73 8.76 -17.39
C THR A 51 -20.66 7.68 -17.55
N VAL A 52 -21.01 6.47 -17.98
CA VAL A 52 -20.07 5.34 -18.06
C VAL A 52 -18.82 5.65 -18.91
N SER A 53 -18.99 6.34 -20.04
CA SER A 53 -17.87 6.73 -20.89
C SER A 53 -17.00 7.82 -20.24
N ALA A 54 -17.60 8.76 -19.51
CA ALA A 54 -16.88 9.76 -18.74
C ALA A 54 -16.15 9.15 -17.53
N GLN A 55 -16.77 8.18 -16.83
CA GLN A 55 -16.13 7.39 -15.78
C GLN A 55 -14.88 6.68 -16.31
N ALA A 56 -14.96 6.11 -17.52
CA ALA A 56 -13.83 5.42 -18.13
C ALA A 56 -12.65 6.36 -18.42
N LYS A 57 -12.93 7.52 -19.03
CA LYS A 57 -11.92 8.55 -19.30
C LYS A 57 -11.31 9.10 -18.01
N PHE A 58 -12.16 9.42 -17.03
CA PHE A 58 -11.74 9.93 -15.74
C PHE A 58 -10.82 8.93 -15.00
N ALA A 59 -11.27 7.68 -14.84
CA ALA A 59 -10.50 6.64 -14.15
C ALA A 59 -9.16 6.35 -14.84
N THR A 60 -9.14 6.36 -16.17
CA THR A 60 -7.91 6.17 -16.96
C THR A 60 -6.95 7.34 -16.77
N GLY A 61 -7.45 8.58 -16.79
CA GLY A 61 -6.65 9.78 -16.54
C GLY A 61 -6.02 9.78 -15.14
N VAL A 62 -6.81 9.46 -14.11
CA VAL A 62 -6.33 9.36 -12.73
C VAL A 62 -5.24 8.29 -12.59
N LEU A 63 -5.40 7.13 -13.22
CA LEU A 63 -4.38 6.09 -13.25
C LEU A 63 -3.10 6.57 -13.96
N ALA A 64 -3.22 7.16 -15.15
CA ALA A 64 -2.08 7.66 -15.92
C ALA A 64 -1.27 8.69 -15.15
N SER A 65 -1.95 9.67 -14.51
CA SER A 65 -1.31 10.68 -13.66
C SER A 65 -0.58 10.04 -12.47
N SER A 66 -1.19 9.05 -11.81
CA SER A 66 -0.55 8.36 -10.68
C SER A 66 0.72 7.61 -11.09
N LEU A 67 0.74 7.02 -12.28
CA LEU A 67 1.90 6.33 -12.83
C LEU A 67 3.00 7.31 -13.25
N ALA A 68 2.62 8.43 -13.88
CA ALA A 68 3.55 9.49 -14.25
C ALA A 68 4.24 10.08 -13.01
N LEU A 69 3.46 10.39 -11.96
CA LEU A 69 3.99 10.84 -10.67
C LEU A 69 4.92 9.81 -10.04
N ARG A 70 4.51 8.54 -10.03
CA ARG A 70 5.36 7.46 -9.48
C ARG A 70 6.68 7.36 -10.23
N ARG A 71 6.66 7.44 -11.56
CA ARG A 71 7.87 7.44 -12.39
C ARG A 71 8.73 8.66 -12.05
N ALA A 72 8.18 9.87 -12.04
CA ALA A 72 8.90 11.08 -11.71
C ALA A 72 9.58 11.02 -10.32
N VAL A 73 8.85 10.56 -9.29
CA VAL A 73 9.40 10.39 -7.93
C VAL A 73 10.49 9.31 -7.90
N SER A 74 10.31 8.21 -8.64
CA SER A 74 11.29 7.11 -8.67
C SER A 74 12.51 7.43 -9.55
N SER A 75 12.43 8.42 -10.43
CA SER A 75 13.53 8.89 -11.26
C SER A 75 14.54 9.74 -10.49
N HIS A 76 14.26 10.13 -9.24
CA HIS A 76 15.26 10.74 -8.37
C HIS A 76 16.25 9.68 -7.86
N PRO A 77 17.55 9.80 -8.16
CA PRO A 77 18.54 8.79 -7.81
C PRO A 77 18.94 8.86 -6.33
N SER A 78 19.03 7.66 -5.75
CA SER A 78 19.68 7.20 -4.51
C SER A 78 19.33 7.93 -3.20
N PRO A 79 18.54 7.30 -2.30
CA PRO A 79 18.57 7.68 -0.89
C PRO A 79 20.00 7.58 -0.37
N THR A 80 20.39 8.55 0.44
CA THR A 80 21.66 8.48 1.18
C THR A 80 21.61 7.28 2.14
N PRO A 81 22.75 6.65 2.50
CA PRO A 81 22.76 5.50 3.41
C PRO A 81 22.06 5.76 4.75
N VAL A 82 21.98 7.03 5.17
CA VAL A 82 21.26 7.47 6.38
C VAL A 82 19.73 7.39 6.22
N GLU A 83 19.21 7.68 5.02
CA GLU A 83 17.78 7.58 4.71
C GLU A 83 17.33 6.11 4.57
N VAL A 84 18.19 5.24 4.04
CA VAL A 84 17.92 3.79 3.95
C VAL A 84 17.79 3.17 5.34
N ALA A 85 18.57 3.64 6.32
CA ALA A 85 18.48 3.18 7.71
C ALA A 85 17.14 3.55 8.38
N MET A 86 16.50 4.64 7.94
CA MET A 86 15.21 5.13 8.47
C MET A 86 13.99 4.55 7.74
N THR A 87 14.15 4.12 6.48
CA THR A 87 13.08 3.44 5.75
C THR A 87 13.09 1.96 6.08
N THR A 88 12.08 1.48 6.82
CA THR A 88 11.93 0.04 7.05
C THR A 88 11.80 -0.65 5.69
N PRO A 89 12.75 -1.51 5.27
CA PRO A 89 12.67 -2.18 3.99
C PRO A 89 11.35 -2.95 3.91
N ARG A 90 10.60 -2.78 2.82
CA ARG A 90 9.32 -3.47 2.63
C ARG A 90 9.62 -4.97 2.52
N LYS A 91 9.23 -5.71 3.56
CA LYS A 91 9.37 -7.17 3.60
C LYS A 91 8.76 -7.80 2.33
N PRO A 92 9.48 -8.70 1.64
CA PRO A 92 8.94 -9.44 0.51
C PRO A 92 7.63 -10.15 0.89
N LEU A 93 6.68 -10.23 -0.03
CA LEU A 93 5.34 -10.74 0.25
C LEU A 93 5.36 -12.18 0.79
N LEU A 94 6.20 -13.04 0.23
CA LEU A 94 6.32 -14.44 0.66
C LEU A 94 6.89 -14.57 2.08
N CYS A 95 7.82 -13.70 2.44
CA CYS A 95 8.34 -13.63 3.81
C CYS A 95 7.28 -13.10 4.78
N ARG A 96 6.46 -12.14 4.32
CA ARG A 96 5.38 -11.55 5.10
C ARG A 96 4.26 -12.55 5.41
N THR A 97 3.99 -13.49 4.52
CA THR A 97 3.03 -14.59 4.73
C THR A 97 3.65 -15.83 5.35
N ASN A 98 4.93 -15.78 5.75
CA ASN A 98 5.69 -16.92 6.27
C ASN A 98 5.75 -18.14 5.34
N LEU A 99 5.55 -17.96 4.02
CA LEU A 99 5.55 -19.06 3.05
C LEU A 99 6.95 -19.41 2.55
N HIS A 100 7.82 -18.41 2.40
CA HIS A 100 9.18 -18.62 1.93
C HIS A 100 10.15 -17.72 2.70
N HIS A 101 11.08 -18.35 3.41
CA HIS A 101 12.19 -17.70 4.08
C HIS A 101 13.48 -18.36 3.59
N ASP A 102 14.43 -17.53 3.19
CA ASP A 102 15.77 -17.97 2.81
C ASP A 102 16.68 -17.80 4.03
N TRP A 103 17.02 -18.90 4.69
CA TRP A 103 17.66 -18.88 6.01
C TRP A 103 19.18 -18.89 5.87
N GLU A 104 19.83 -17.86 6.37
CA GLU A 104 21.29 -17.74 6.46
C GLU A 104 21.76 -17.75 7.92
N SER A 105 22.98 -18.23 8.15
CA SER A 105 23.66 -18.12 9.44
C SER A 105 24.37 -16.77 9.51
N ALA A 106 24.10 -16.00 10.55
CA ALA A 106 24.70 -14.70 10.82
C ALA A 106 25.38 -14.68 12.20
N HIS A 107 26.26 -13.69 12.40
CA HIS A 107 27.01 -13.52 13.64
C HIS A 107 26.69 -12.17 14.28
N THR A 108 26.47 -12.15 15.59
CA THR A 108 26.44 -10.90 16.36
C THR A 108 27.86 -10.35 16.50
N PRO A 109 28.03 -9.05 16.82
CA PRO A 109 29.34 -8.48 17.12
C PRO A 109 30.08 -9.23 18.24
N ASP A 110 29.34 -9.84 19.16
CA ASP A 110 29.85 -10.66 20.27
C ASP A 110 30.23 -12.09 19.84
N GLY A 111 30.12 -12.42 18.55
CA GLY A 111 30.48 -13.72 17.97
C GLY A 111 29.42 -14.81 18.11
N GLN A 112 28.22 -14.49 18.63
CA GLN A 112 27.13 -15.47 18.72
C GLN A 112 26.54 -15.75 17.34
N ARG A 113 26.28 -17.04 17.06
CA ARG A 113 25.66 -17.47 15.81
C ARG A 113 24.15 -17.47 15.95
N PHE A 114 23.46 -16.87 15.01
CA PHE A 114 22.00 -16.90 14.91
C PHE A 114 21.57 -17.15 13.46
N VAL A 115 20.36 -17.67 13.27
CA VAL A 115 19.79 -17.91 11.94
C VAL A 115 18.76 -16.83 11.64
N ARG A 116 18.94 -16.13 10.52
CA ARG A 116 18.01 -15.08 10.07
C ARG A 116 17.63 -15.30 8.62
N CYS A 117 16.49 -14.74 8.21
CA CYS A 117 16.07 -14.74 6.82
C CYS A 117 16.83 -13.64 6.05
N ALA A 118 17.57 -13.98 4.99
CA ALA A 118 18.30 -13.03 4.15
C ALA A 118 17.40 -11.95 3.52
N ASN A 119 16.11 -12.28 3.34
CA ASN A 119 15.15 -11.44 2.62
C ASN A 119 14.31 -10.52 3.53
N CYS A 120 13.98 -10.95 4.75
CA CYS A 120 13.11 -10.16 5.65
C CYS A 120 13.67 -9.97 7.06
N HIS A 121 14.86 -10.51 7.31
CA HIS A 121 15.63 -10.40 8.54
C HIS A 121 14.89 -10.94 9.77
N LYS A 122 13.85 -11.76 9.56
CA LYS A 122 13.19 -12.51 10.64
C LYS A 122 14.19 -13.50 11.21
N GLU A 123 14.34 -13.54 12.51
CA GLU A 123 15.16 -14.53 13.21
C GLU A 123 14.37 -15.82 13.38
N ARG A 124 15.05 -16.95 13.19
CA ARG A 124 14.50 -18.26 13.53
C ARG A 124 14.76 -18.47 15.01
N GLY A 125 13.72 -18.37 15.84
CA GLY A 125 13.81 -18.74 17.25
C GLY A 125 14.35 -20.16 17.34
N ASP A 126 15.56 -20.29 17.84
CA ASP A 126 16.15 -21.56 18.24
C ASP A 126 15.32 -22.07 19.42
N GLY A 127 14.73 -23.25 19.27
CA GLY A 127 13.88 -23.88 20.29
C GLY A 127 14.63 -24.29 21.56
N ARG A 128 15.60 -23.51 22.02
CA ARG A 128 16.29 -23.63 23.30
C ARG A 128 15.89 -22.53 24.28
N THR A 129 14.62 -22.12 24.25
CA THR A 129 13.97 -21.48 25.40
C THR A 129 12.56 -22.05 25.53
N GLY A 130 12.49 -23.24 26.15
CA GLY A 130 11.27 -23.68 26.80
C GLY A 130 11.05 -22.85 28.08
N MET A 131 9.80 -22.46 28.33
CA MET A 131 9.31 -21.56 29.39
C MET A 131 9.77 -20.10 29.20
N SER A 132 8.87 -19.12 29.05
CA SER A 132 7.75 -18.85 29.95
C SER A 132 6.51 -18.36 29.20
N GLY A 133 5.38 -19.00 29.52
CA GLY A 133 4.09 -18.36 29.38
C GLY A 133 3.91 -17.25 30.43
N ALA A 134 2.87 -16.45 30.21
CA ALA A 134 2.31 -15.44 31.10
C ALA A 134 3.18 -14.19 31.34
N GLY A 135 2.71 -13.07 30.78
CA GLY A 135 3.24 -11.74 31.07
C GLY A 135 2.33 -10.62 30.58
N ILE A 136 1.01 -10.82 30.62
CA ILE A 136 0.09 -9.70 30.78
C ILE A 136 0.23 -9.29 32.25
N SER A 137 0.83 -8.12 32.51
CA SER A 137 0.60 -7.38 33.75
C SER A 137 0.58 -5.89 33.45
N ILE A 138 -0.52 -5.31 33.88
CA ILE A 138 -0.97 -3.93 33.74
C ILE A 138 -0.69 -3.26 35.09
N GLY A 139 -0.23 -2.00 35.08
CA GLY A 139 -0.19 -1.10 36.25
C GLY A 139 1.05 -1.28 37.15
N GLY A 140 1.57 -0.24 37.80
CA GLY A 140 1.10 1.11 38.03
C GLY A 140 2.01 1.75 39.09
N MET A 141 2.14 3.07 39.03
CA MET A 141 3.03 3.93 39.80
C MET A 141 2.67 4.03 41.30
N GLY A 142 3.64 4.38 42.14
CA GLY A 142 3.40 5.03 43.44
C GLY A 142 3.94 4.27 44.64
#